data_AF-A0A329K339-F1
#
_entry.id   AF-A0A329K339-F1
#
_cell.length_a   1.000
_cell.length_b   1.000
_cell.length_c   1.000
_cell.angle_alpha   90.00
_cell.angle_beta   90.00
_cell.angle_gamma   90.00
#
_symmetry.space_group_name_H-M   'P 1'
#
loop_
_entity.id
_entity.type
_entity.pdbx_description
1 polymer ?
#
loop_
_entity_poly.entity_id
_entity_poly.type
_entity_poly.pdbx_seq_one_letter_code
_entity_poly.pdbx_strand_id
1 'polypeptide(L)' 'ERGAVRAHVDALAARAGARAPFAHLTMEPTRAGPGAPIQFVVRARVWPGGDPRLLGECHPHGPPVDWLRSVG' A
#
# COMPACT_ATOMS: atom_id res chain seq x y z
N GLU A 1 -18.48 3.02 5.54
CA GLU A 1 -17.46 1.95 5.62
C GLU A 1 -16.04 2.45 5.35
N ARG A 2 -15.69 2.90 4.12
CA ARG A 2 -14.33 3.38 3.77
C ARG A 2 -13.72 4.40 4.75
N GLY A 3 -14.53 5.36 5.22
CA GLY A 3 -14.08 6.35 6.21
C GLY A 3 -13.73 5.75 7.56
N ALA A 4 -14.48 4.74 8.02
CA ALA A 4 -14.22 4.06 9.29
C ALA A 4 -12.92 3.23 9.22
N VAL A 5 -12.64 2.60 8.07
CA VAL A 5 -11.37 1.91 7.82
C VAL A 5 -10.20 2.89 7.85
N ARG A 6 -10.31 4.04 7.16
CA ARG A 6 -9.28 5.08 7.18
C ARG A 6 -9.01 5.54 8.62
N ALA A 7 -10.06 5.86 9.37
CA ALA A 7 -9.92 6.33 10.76
C ALA A 7 -9.22 5.29 11.66
N HIS A 8 -9.50 3.99 11.48
CA HIS A 8 -8.81 2.94 12.23
C HIS A 8 -7.34 2.79 11.83
N VAL A 9 -7.04 2.89 10.53
CA VAL A 9 -5.64 2.88 10.03
C VAL A 9 -4.87 4.06 10.64
N ASP A 10 -5.47 5.26 10.66
CA ASP A 10 -4.84 6.45 11.24
C ASP A 10 -4.61 6.29 12.77
N ALA A 11 -5.58 5.71 13.48
CA ALA A 11 -5.45 5.43 14.91
C ALA A 11 -4.35 4.40 15.23
N LEU A 12 -4.18 3.37 14.40
CA LEU A 12 -3.10 2.38 14.53
C LEU A 12 -1.74 3.00 14.18
N ALA A 13 -1.68 3.79 13.10
CA ALA A 13 -0.48 4.50 12.69
C ALA A 13 0.04 5.45 13.78
N ALA A 14 -0.86 6.16 14.48
CA ALA A 14 -0.51 7.06 15.58
C ALA A 14 0.11 6.35 16.79
N ARG A 15 -0.10 5.04 16.93
CA ARG A 15 0.44 4.21 18.01
C ARG A 15 1.70 3.43 17.61
N ALA A 16 2.09 3.48 16.34
CA ALA A 16 3.22 2.75 15.83
C ALA A 16 4.54 3.34 16.32
N GLY A 17 5.50 2.48 16.64
CA GLY A 17 6.83 2.88 17.09
C GLY A 17 7.89 1.88 16.67
N ALA A 18 9.15 2.18 16.94
CA ALA A 18 10.28 1.36 16.48
C ALA A 18 10.21 -0.12 16.93
N ARG A 19 9.59 -0.40 18.09
CA ARG A 19 9.41 -1.77 18.62
C ARG A 19 8.08 -2.42 18.23
N ALA A 20 7.17 -1.67 17.62
CA ALA A 20 5.85 -2.12 17.19
C ALA A 20 5.46 -1.33 15.93
N PRO A 21 6.08 -1.63 14.78
CA PRO A 21 5.73 -0.96 13.54
C PRO A 21 4.36 -1.40 13.06
N PHE A 22 3.69 -0.53 12.32
CA PHE A 22 2.43 -0.84 11.67
C PHE A 22 2.59 -0.72 10.16
N ALA A 23 2.13 -1.71 9.41
CA ALA A 23 2.12 -1.68 7.95
C ALA A 23 0.67 -1.81 7.45
N HIS A 24 0.27 -0.86 6.61
CA HIS A 24 -0.99 -0.94 5.86
C HIS A 24 -0.68 -1.21 4.39
N LEU A 25 -1.15 -2.33 3.88
CA LEU A 25 -1.01 -2.70 2.48
C LEU A 25 -2.31 -2.39 1.74
N THR A 26 -2.20 -1.83 0.54
CA THR A 26 -3.34 -1.62 -0.36
C THR A 26 -3.07 -2.28 -1.71
N MET A 27 -4.14 -2.76 -2.33
CA MET A 27 -4.17 -3.25 -3.71
C MET A 27 -5.22 -2.46 -4.45
N GLU A 28 -4.79 -1.39 -5.12
CA GLU A 28 -5.70 -0.42 -5.74
C GLU A 28 -5.44 -0.32 -7.25
N PRO A 29 -6.52 -0.22 -8.06
CA PRO A 29 -6.38 0.13 -9.46
C PRO A 29 -5.81 1.55 -9.60
N THR A 30 -4.84 1.73 -10.48
CA THR A 30 -4.17 3.01 -10.74
C THR A 30 -3.91 3.18 -12.23
N ARG A 31 -3.57 4.40 -12.64
CA ARG A 31 -3.14 4.73 -14.00
C ARG A 31 -1.96 5.68 -13.92
N ALA A 32 -0.94 5.48 -14.76
CA ALA A 32 0.20 6.38 -14.84
C ALA A 32 -0.15 7.78 -15.40
N GLY A 33 -1.31 7.91 -16.04
CA GLY A 33 -1.83 9.18 -16.55
C GLY A 33 -3.16 8.99 -17.30
N PRO A 34 -3.77 10.09 -17.80
CA PRO A 34 -4.96 10.02 -18.63
C PRO A 34 -4.74 9.12 -19.85
N GLY A 35 -5.67 8.19 -20.10
CA GLY A 35 -5.61 7.26 -21.23
C GLY A 35 -4.66 6.06 -21.05
N ALA A 36 -3.80 6.03 -20.03
CA ALA A 36 -2.93 4.90 -19.76
C ALA A 36 -3.74 3.65 -19.33
N PRO A 37 -3.25 2.42 -19.61
CA PRO A 37 -3.87 1.19 -19.11
C PRO A 37 -4.04 1.21 -17.58
N ILE A 38 -5.06 0.49 -17.09
CA ILE A 38 -5.24 0.30 -15.65
C ILE A 38 -4.24 -0.74 -15.15
N GLN A 39 -3.58 -0.42 -14.03
CA GLN A 39 -2.65 -1.30 -13.36
C GLN A 39 -3.18 -1.56 -11.95
N PHE A 40 -2.98 -2.76 -11.42
CA PHE A 40 -3.31 -3.08 -10.03
C PHE A 40 -2.01 -3.22 -9.28
N VAL A 41 -1.82 -2.37 -8.27
CA VAL A 41 -0.52 -2.28 -7.62
C VAL A 41 -0.62 -2.51 -6.13
N VAL A 42 0.36 -3.22 -5.59
CA VAL A 42 0.52 -3.44 -4.16
C VAL A 42 1.39 -2.33 -3.61
N ARG A 43 0.85 -1.54 -2.68
CA ARG A 43 1.60 -0.52 -1.95
C ARG A 43 1.63 -0.85 -0.47
N ALA A 44 2.74 -0.56 0.20
CA ALA A 44 2.81 -0.57 1.65
C ALA A 44 3.10 0.84 2.17
N ARG A 45 2.39 1.22 3.22
CA ARG A 45 2.74 2.37 4.05
C ARG A 45 3.10 1.84 5.43
N VAL A 46 4.32 2.14 5.90
CA VAL A 46 4.85 1.60 7.16
C VAL A 46 5.14 2.74 8.12
N TRP A 47 4.68 2.61 9.36
CA TRP A 47 4.91 3.56 10.45
C TRP A 47 5.81 2.97 11.53
N PRO A 48 6.69 3.77 12.16
CA PRO A 48 6.89 5.21 11.93
C PRO A 48 7.59 5.51 10.59
N GLY A 49 7.28 6.66 9.97
CA GLY A 49 7.79 7.08 8.65
C GLY A 49 6.65 7.43 7.70
N GLY A 50 5.75 6.48 7.46
CA GLY A 50 4.47 6.73 6.83
C GLY A 50 4.51 7.02 5.34
N ASP A 51 5.65 6.89 4.65
CA ASP A 51 5.71 7.06 3.19
C ASP A 51 5.26 5.80 2.45
N PRO A 52 4.39 5.90 1.43
CA PRO A 52 4.04 4.78 0.58
C PRO A 52 5.23 4.28 -0.22
N ARG A 53 5.38 2.96 -0.29
CA ARG A 53 6.31 2.27 -1.18
C ARG A 53 5.53 1.34 -2.10
N LEU A 54 5.83 1.39 -3.39
CA LEU A 54 5.34 0.41 -4.36
C LEU A 54 6.10 -0.90 -4.15
N LEU A 55 5.37 -1.99 -3.95
CA LEU A 55 5.94 -3.33 -3.74
C LEU A 55 5.86 -4.20 -4.99
N GLY A 56 4.87 -3.99 -5.85
CA GLY A 56 4.65 -4.81 -7.03
C GLY A 56 3.41 -4.42 -7.81
N GLU A 57 3.29 -5.03 -8.99
CA GLU A 57 2.07 -5.02 -9.81
C GLU A 57 1.44 -6.41 -9.75
N CYS A 58 0.12 -6.48 -9.89
CA CYS A 58 -0.63 -7.72 -9.73
C CYS A 58 -1.78 -7.80 -10.74
N HIS A 59 -2.36 -8.99 -10.88
CA HIS A 59 -3.61 -9.12 -11.64
C HIS A 59 -4.77 -8.45 -10.88
N PRO A 60 -5.91 -8.13 -11.55
CA PRO A 60 -7.07 -7.50 -10.93
C PRO A 60 -7.63 -8.19 -9.68
N HIS A 61 -7.32 -9.47 -9.49
CA HIS A 61 -7.77 -10.29 -8.37
C HIS A 61 -6.62 -10.66 -7.40
N GLY A 62 -5.48 -9.98 -7.49
CA GLY A 62 -4.28 -10.24 -6.69
C GLY A 62 -3.32 -11.16 -7.42
N PRO A 63 -3.31 -12.49 -7.20
CA PRO A 63 -2.33 -13.36 -7.83
C PRO A 63 -2.45 -13.45 -9.37
N PRO A 64 -1.32 -13.57 -10.11
CA PRO A 64 0.06 -13.48 -9.62
C PRO A 64 0.50 -12.04 -9.31
N VAL A 65 1.52 -11.89 -8.46
CA VAL A 65 2.14 -10.59 -8.14
C VAL A 65 3.57 -10.58 -8.66
N ASP A 66 3.88 -9.60 -9.49
CA ASP A 66 5.23 -9.27 -9.96
C ASP A 66 5.88 -8.32 -8.95
N TRP A 67 6.71 -8.88 -8.08
CA TRP A 67 7.35 -8.15 -6.98
C TRP A 67 8.55 -7.33 -7.46
N LEU A 68 8.60 -6.07 -7.04
CA LEU A 68 9.79 -5.24 -7.19
C LEU A 68 10.87 -5.70 -6.19
N ARG A 69 12.11 -5.82 -6.66
CA ARG A 69 13.23 -6.05 -5.74
C ARG A 69 13.43 -4.82 -4.86
N SER A 70 13.49 -5.01 -3.55
CA SER A 70 13.97 -3.96 -2.64
C SER A 70 15.47 -3.75 -2.87
N VAL A 71 15.88 -2.54 -3.19
CA VAL A 71 17.29 -2.14 -3.07
C VAL A 71 17.50 -1.79 -1.59
N GLY A 72 18.43 -2.49 -0.95
CA GLY A 72 18.76 -2.32 0.47
C GLY A 72 19.48 -1.01 0.76
#